data_AF-A0A5Y2CE12-F1
#
_entry.id   AF-A0A5Y2CE12-F1
#
_cell.length_a   1.000
_cell.length_b   1.000
_cell.length_c   1.000
_cell.angle_alpha   90.00
_cell.angle_beta   90.00
_cell.angle_gamma   90.00
#
_symmetry.space_group_name_H-M   'P 1'
#
loop_
_entity.id
_entity.type
_entity.pdbx_description
1 polymer ?
#
loop_
_entity_poly.entity_id
_entity_poly.type
_entity_poly.pdbx_seq_one_letter_code
_entity_poly.pdbx_strand_id
1 'polypeptide(L)'
;MNNFLTFHAEATPDGVNIMHRSNDGMTERVETVSYIDAVNRLDAGDYDDKPDEGMSIHLAIADGGNQGYFDYTSQHNVIMWRWLIATVFMLEMREENGTVSIIDDTGNPSEVAVYSNGIVAMPLYPVAERLAMANNIEGAMIERFGIESGTERAIIFYRAMMDVEQGALTPFGRETLAELHNSFIAELNENGMPAEPVTH
;
A
#
# COMPACT_ATOMS: atom_id res chain seq x y z
N MET A 1 -24.26 16.97 5.36
CA MET A 1 -23.97 16.39 6.69
C MET A 1 -23.33 15.05 6.43
N ASN A 2 -22.00 14.95 6.49
CA ASN A 2 -21.32 13.68 6.27
C ASN A 2 -21.38 12.89 7.57
N ASN A 3 -22.05 11.75 7.53
CA ASN A 3 -22.08 10.79 8.62
C ASN A 3 -20.70 10.12 8.70
N PHE A 4 -19.79 10.64 9.50
CA PHE A 4 -18.58 9.90 9.85
C PHE A 4 -18.97 8.73 10.76
N LEU A 5 -18.79 7.50 10.30
CA LEU A 5 -18.74 6.33 11.16
C LEU A 5 -17.33 6.32 11.77
N THR A 6 -17.17 6.11 13.07
CA THR A 6 -15.83 5.81 13.62
C THR A 6 -15.46 4.41 13.17
N PHE A 7 -14.43 4.30 12.33
CA PHE A 7 -13.85 3.03 11.89
C PHE A 7 -12.81 2.56 12.90
N HIS A 8 -12.86 1.28 13.27
CA HIS A 8 -11.85 0.64 14.10
C HIS A 8 -11.71 -0.83 13.70
N ALA A 9 -10.48 -1.31 13.65
CA ALA A 9 -10.19 -2.74 13.50
C ALA A 9 -9.33 -3.25 14.67
N GLU A 10 -9.61 -4.47 15.11
CA GLU A 10 -8.85 -5.15 16.16
C GLU A 10 -8.59 -6.63 15.82
N ALA A 11 -7.51 -7.17 16.37
CA ALA A 11 -7.15 -8.57 16.26
C ALA A 11 -7.97 -9.44 17.22
N THR A 12 -8.46 -10.58 16.75
CA THR A 12 -9.07 -11.62 17.58
C THR A 12 -8.57 -13.01 17.17
N PRO A 13 -8.78 -14.05 17.99
CA PRO A 13 -8.46 -15.42 17.59
C PRO A 13 -9.20 -15.89 16.32
N ASP A 14 -10.39 -15.34 16.04
CA ASP A 14 -11.23 -15.75 14.92
C ASP A 14 -10.98 -14.93 13.63
N GLY A 15 -10.19 -13.86 13.70
CA GLY A 15 -9.92 -12.96 12.58
C GLY A 15 -9.78 -11.50 12.99
N VAL A 16 -9.93 -10.60 12.02
CA VAL A 16 -9.96 -9.16 12.24
C VAL A 16 -11.41 -8.72 12.42
N ASN A 17 -11.73 -8.12 13.56
CA ASN A 17 -13.02 -7.48 13.78
C ASN A 17 -12.96 -6.06 13.22
N ILE A 18 -13.84 -5.75 12.26
CA ILE A 18 -14.02 -4.44 11.67
C ILE A 18 -15.29 -3.84 12.26
N MET A 19 -15.16 -2.72 12.95
CA MET A 19 -16.23 -2.04 13.65
C MET A 19 -16.51 -0.68 13.01
N HIS A 20 -17.79 -0.46 12.72
CA HIS A 20 -18.30 0.85 12.31
C HIS A 20 -19.29 1.33 13.35
N ARG A 21 -18.98 2.46 14.01
CA ARG A 21 -19.86 3.07 15.00
C ARG A 21 -20.50 4.34 14.48
N SER A 22 -21.83 4.45 14.58
CA SER A 22 -22.57 5.67 14.27
C SER A 22 -22.24 6.82 15.23
N ASN A 23 -22.38 8.07 14.77
CA ASN A 23 -22.09 9.27 15.56
C ASN A 23 -22.87 9.37 16.89
N ASP A 24 -24.06 8.78 16.95
CA ASP A 24 -24.89 8.73 18.15
C ASP A 24 -24.46 7.61 19.13
N GLY A 25 -23.49 6.77 18.74
CA GLY A 25 -23.01 5.61 19.47
C GLY A 25 -24.03 4.46 19.55
N MET A 26 -25.17 4.57 18.86
CA MET A 26 -26.29 3.64 19.04
C MET A 26 -26.25 2.44 18.10
N THR A 27 -25.53 2.54 16.97
CA THR A 27 -25.41 1.45 16.00
C THR A 27 -23.94 1.10 15.82
N GLU A 28 -23.62 -0.14 16.16
CA GLU A 28 -22.31 -0.75 15.94
C GLU A 28 -22.51 -1.90 14.97
N ARG A 29 -21.91 -1.80 13.79
CA ARG A 29 -21.80 -2.93 12.87
C ARG A 29 -20.43 -3.53 13.04
N VAL A 30 -20.40 -4.81 13.43
CA VAL A 30 -19.18 -5.60 13.52
C VAL A 30 -19.20 -6.61 12.39
N GLU A 31 -18.13 -6.64 11.61
CA GLU A 31 -17.83 -7.70 10.64
C GLU A 31 -16.54 -8.36 11.07
N THR A 32 -16.55 -9.68 11.25
CA THR A 32 -15.33 -10.46 11.45
C THR A 32 -14.90 -11.01 10.10
N VAL A 33 -13.69 -10.68 9.68
CA VAL A 33 -13.07 -11.21 8.46
C VAL A 33 -11.88 -12.07 8.82
N SER A 34 -11.60 -13.11 8.03
CA SER A 34 -10.38 -13.88 8.26
C SER A 34 -9.14 -13.00 8.04
N TYR A 35 -8.02 -13.32 8.68
CA TYR A 35 -6.77 -12.59 8.45
C TYR A 35 -6.33 -12.63 6.98
N ILE A 36 -6.54 -13.77 6.31
CA ILE A 36 -6.23 -13.93 4.88
C ILE A 36 -7.09 -12.99 4.04
N ASP A 37 -8.40 -12.92 4.32
CA ASP A 37 -9.28 -11.99 3.61
C ASP A 37 -8.88 -10.54 3.88
N ALA A 38 -8.52 -10.18 5.12
CA ALA A 38 -8.08 -8.84 5.45
C ALA A 38 -6.81 -8.43 4.67
N VAL A 39 -5.82 -9.33 4.57
CA VAL A 39 -4.61 -9.13 3.75
C VAL A 39 -4.98 -8.95 2.26
N ASN A 40 -5.88 -9.80 1.75
CA ASN A 40 -6.31 -9.73 0.36
C ASN A 40 -7.05 -8.43 0.04
N ARG A 41 -7.87 -7.91 0.97
CA ARG A 41 -8.56 -6.62 0.80
C ARG A 41 -7.57 -5.44 0.74
N LEU A 42 -6.49 -5.48 1.54
CA LEU A 42 -5.40 -4.49 1.44
C LEU A 42 -4.71 -4.57 0.07
N ASP A 43 -4.30 -5.76 -0.35
CA ASP A 43 -3.59 -5.95 -1.64
C ASP A 43 -4.46 -5.57 -2.85
N ALA A 44 -5.76 -5.89 -2.79
CA ALA A 44 -6.75 -5.55 -3.80
C ALA A 44 -7.06 -4.05 -3.90
N GLY A 45 -6.68 -3.26 -2.89
CA GLY A 45 -6.87 -1.82 -2.88
C GLY A 45 -8.22 -1.35 -2.33
N ASP A 46 -8.93 -2.18 -1.56
CA ASP A 46 -10.24 -1.84 -0.97
C ASP A 46 -10.18 -0.61 -0.05
N TYR A 47 -8.97 -0.24 0.40
CA TYR A 47 -8.70 0.87 1.30
C TYR A 47 -7.81 1.97 0.69
N ASP A 48 -7.58 1.95 -0.63
CA ASP A 48 -6.69 2.91 -1.31
C ASP A 48 -7.20 4.36 -1.24
N ASP A 49 -8.52 4.55 -1.16
CA ASP A 49 -9.19 5.83 -0.97
C ASP A 49 -9.38 6.22 0.51
N LYS A 50 -9.09 5.29 1.43
CA LYS A 50 -9.31 5.41 2.89
C LYS A 50 -8.07 4.94 3.67
N PRO A 51 -6.94 5.66 3.56
CA PRO A 51 -5.67 5.21 4.15
C PRO A 51 -5.73 4.98 5.66
N ASP A 52 -6.53 5.77 6.39
CA ASP A 52 -6.71 5.60 7.85
C ASP A 52 -7.41 4.27 8.18
N GLU A 53 -8.42 3.88 7.41
CA GLU A 53 -9.12 2.60 7.58
C GLU A 53 -8.18 1.44 7.23
N GLY A 54 -7.46 1.55 6.11
CA GLY A 54 -6.45 0.57 5.71
C GLY A 54 -5.34 0.41 6.76
N MET A 55 -4.86 1.50 7.36
CA MET A 55 -3.84 1.46 8.40
C MET A 55 -4.37 0.77 9.66
N SER A 56 -5.62 1.03 10.05
CA SER A 56 -6.24 0.32 11.17
C SER A 56 -6.36 -1.18 10.91
N ILE A 57 -6.70 -1.59 9.67
CA ILE A 57 -6.73 -3.01 9.27
C ILE A 57 -5.33 -3.60 9.31
N HIS A 58 -4.33 -2.88 8.78
CA HIS A 58 -2.93 -3.33 8.76
C HIS A 58 -2.41 -3.60 10.17
N LEU A 59 -2.63 -2.66 11.08
CA LEU A 59 -2.26 -2.79 12.50
C LEU A 59 -2.97 -3.97 13.17
N ALA A 60 -4.26 -4.20 12.89
CA ALA A 60 -4.99 -5.34 13.43
C ALA A 60 -4.43 -6.70 12.93
N ILE A 61 -4.05 -6.79 11.66
CA ILE A 61 -3.42 -8.02 11.13
C ILE A 61 -2.04 -8.22 11.79
N ALA A 62 -1.23 -7.16 11.89
CA ALA A 62 0.09 -7.21 12.51
C ALA A 62 0.02 -7.60 14.00
N ASP A 63 -0.95 -7.05 14.73
CA ASP A 63 -1.22 -7.41 16.12
C ASP A 63 -1.67 -8.87 16.25
N GLY A 64 -2.54 -9.35 15.36
CA GLY A 64 -2.92 -10.77 15.29
C GLY A 64 -1.73 -11.70 15.09
N GLY A 65 -0.73 -11.29 14.28
CA GLY A 65 0.54 -12.00 14.15
C GLY A 65 1.37 -11.99 15.44
N ASN A 66 1.49 -10.83 16.09
CA ASN A 66 2.22 -10.69 17.36
C ASN A 66 1.59 -11.51 18.50
N GLN A 67 0.27 -11.64 18.50
CA GLN A 67 -0.48 -12.44 19.46
C GLN A 67 -0.51 -13.95 19.12
N GLY A 68 -0.02 -14.35 17.94
CA GLY A 68 -0.01 -15.74 17.48
C GLY A 68 -1.37 -16.25 16.96
N TYR A 69 -2.31 -15.35 16.66
CA TYR A 69 -3.59 -15.68 16.04
C TYR A 69 -3.46 -15.90 14.53
N PHE A 70 -2.46 -15.27 13.91
CA PHE A 70 -2.20 -15.39 12.48
C PHE A 70 -0.76 -15.79 12.21
N ASP A 71 -0.57 -16.91 11.52
CA ASP A 71 0.75 -17.33 11.05
C ASP A 71 1.03 -16.71 9.67
N TYR A 72 1.98 -15.78 9.64
CA TYR A 72 2.39 -15.14 8.40
C TYR A 72 3.15 -16.13 7.51
N THR A 73 2.62 -16.39 6.31
CA THR A 73 3.49 -16.86 5.23
C THR A 73 4.40 -15.71 4.79
N SER A 74 5.54 -16.02 4.17
CA SER A 74 6.39 -15.00 3.56
C SER A 74 5.62 -14.16 2.53
N GLN A 75 4.65 -14.76 1.83
CA GLN A 75 3.79 -14.04 0.89
C GLN A 75 2.86 -13.04 1.58
N HIS A 76 2.22 -13.42 2.69
CA HIS A 76 1.41 -12.48 3.47
C HIS A 76 2.26 -11.32 4.01
N ASN A 77 3.47 -11.62 4.47
CA ASN A 77 4.37 -10.62 5.04
C ASN A 77 4.85 -9.62 3.97
N VAL A 78 5.25 -10.10 2.79
CA VAL A 78 5.69 -9.20 1.71
C VAL A 78 4.55 -8.30 1.21
N ILE A 79 3.31 -8.83 1.11
CA ILE A 79 2.12 -8.04 0.77
C ILE A 79 1.88 -6.94 1.81
N MET A 80 1.92 -7.28 3.09
CA MET A 80 1.72 -6.32 4.18
C MET A 80 2.76 -5.19 4.17
N TRP A 81 4.03 -5.51 3.91
CA TRP A 81 5.08 -4.50 3.77
C TRP A 81 4.90 -3.63 2.54
N ARG A 82 4.62 -4.25 1.39
CA ARG A 82 4.39 -3.53 0.14
C ARG A 82 3.24 -2.55 0.27
N TRP A 83 2.12 -2.98 0.85
CA TRP A 83 0.96 -2.11 1.06
C TRP A 83 1.28 -0.95 2.00
N LEU A 84 1.97 -1.21 3.13
CA LEU A 84 2.33 -0.16 4.10
C LEU A 84 3.22 0.90 3.46
N ILE A 85 4.30 0.48 2.81
CA ILE A 85 5.28 1.40 2.20
C ILE A 85 4.63 2.22 1.09
N ALA A 86 3.85 1.58 0.21
CA ALA A 86 3.11 2.30 -0.84
C ALA A 86 2.16 3.33 -0.23
N THR A 87 1.42 2.97 0.81
CA THR A 87 0.47 3.88 1.49
C THR A 87 1.18 5.07 2.13
N VAL A 88 2.27 4.82 2.87
CA VAL A 88 3.05 5.88 3.52
C VAL A 88 3.68 6.80 2.47
N PHE A 89 4.23 6.25 1.38
CA PHE A 89 4.76 7.05 0.29
C PHE A 89 3.70 7.97 -0.33
N MET A 90 2.51 7.44 -0.60
CA MET A 90 1.38 8.21 -1.14
C MET A 90 0.97 9.36 -0.21
N LEU A 91 0.96 9.12 1.11
CA LEU A 91 0.67 10.13 2.11
C LEU A 91 1.74 11.22 2.15
N GLU A 92 3.02 10.85 2.16
CA GLU A 92 4.14 11.80 2.11
C GLU A 92 4.09 12.64 0.82
N MET A 93 3.85 12.02 -0.35
CA MET A 93 3.71 12.74 -1.62
C MET A 93 2.52 13.69 -1.64
N ARG A 94 1.40 13.31 -1.02
CA ARG A 94 0.24 14.19 -0.85
C ARG A 94 0.59 15.40 0.02
N GLU A 95 1.34 15.20 1.10
CA GLU A 95 1.76 16.29 1.99
C GLU A 95 2.78 17.22 1.32
N GLU A 96 3.77 16.66 0.63
CA GLU A 96 4.87 17.42 0.04
C GLU A 96 4.49 18.12 -1.28
N ASN A 97 3.76 17.43 -2.16
CA ASN A 97 3.51 17.88 -3.54
C ASN A 97 2.03 18.18 -3.82
N GLY A 98 1.13 17.85 -2.89
CA GLY A 98 -0.31 18.02 -3.05
C GLY A 98 -0.97 16.93 -3.91
N THR A 99 -2.16 17.26 -4.41
CA THR A 99 -3.00 16.36 -5.20
C THR A 99 -3.37 16.97 -6.55
N VAL A 100 -3.80 16.10 -7.47
CA VAL A 100 -4.45 16.49 -8.73
C VAL A 100 -5.77 15.74 -8.88
N SER A 101 -6.76 16.38 -9.51
CA SER A 101 -8.01 15.73 -9.86
C SER A 101 -7.88 15.02 -11.22
N ILE A 102 -8.20 13.73 -11.23
CA ILE A 102 -8.24 12.87 -12.41
C ILE A 102 -9.65 12.33 -12.60
N ILE A 103 -9.95 11.79 -13.78
CA ILE A 103 -11.17 11.01 -14.00
C ILE A 103 -10.82 9.54 -13.75
N ASP A 104 -11.49 8.91 -12.78
CA ASP A 104 -11.31 7.50 -12.48
C ASP A 104 -11.95 6.59 -13.56
N ASP A 105 -11.79 5.28 -13.38
CA ASP A 105 -12.34 4.25 -14.26
C ASP A 105 -13.88 4.23 -14.29
N THR A 106 -14.54 4.79 -13.28
CA THR A 106 -16.00 4.98 -13.22
C THR A 106 -16.47 6.28 -13.89
N GLY A 107 -15.55 7.12 -14.35
CA GLY A 107 -15.84 8.41 -14.96
C GLY A 107 -16.03 9.56 -13.97
N ASN A 108 -15.73 9.35 -12.69
CA ASN A 108 -15.89 10.35 -11.64
C ASN A 108 -14.56 11.06 -11.33
N PRO A 109 -14.59 12.33 -10.88
CA PRO A 109 -13.39 12.99 -10.38
C PRO A 109 -12.85 12.31 -9.13
N SER A 110 -11.56 12.01 -9.12
CA SER A 110 -10.82 11.44 -7.98
C SER A 110 -9.55 12.26 -7.71
N GLU A 111 -9.20 12.44 -6.44
CA GLU A 111 -7.99 13.16 -6.04
C GLU A 111 -6.86 12.18 -5.75
N VAL A 112 -5.76 12.32 -6.50
CA VAL A 112 -4.58 11.46 -6.38
C VAL A 112 -3.35 12.26 -5.99
N ALA A 113 -2.45 11.63 -5.22
CA ALA A 113 -1.18 12.23 -4.82
C ALA A 113 -0.30 12.48 -6.05
N VAL A 114 0.60 13.46 -5.96
CA VAL A 114 1.52 13.81 -7.03
C VAL A 114 2.95 13.47 -6.63
N TYR A 115 3.66 12.73 -7.47
CA TYR A 115 5.11 12.64 -7.41
C TYR A 115 5.71 13.80 -8.20
N SER A 116 6.78 14.41 -7.68
CA SER A 116 7.56 15.43 -8.39
C SER A 116 9.04 15.27 -8.10
N ASN A 117 9.86 15.30 -9.16
CA ASN A 117 11.33 15.38 -9.05
C ASN A 117 11.86 16.81 -9.26
N GLY A 118 10.95 17.81 -9.24
CA GLY A 118 11.26 19.23 -9.48
C GLY A 118 11.33 19.63 -10.96
N ILE A 119 11.31 18.67 -11.89
CA ILE A 119 11.29 18.92 -13.34
C ILE A 119 9.98 18.42 -13.94
N VAL A 120 9.60 17.19 -13.58
CA VAL A 120 8.38 16.51 -14.02
C VAL A 120 7.56 16.17 -12.80
N ALA A 121 6.24 16.29 -12.93
CA ALA A 121 5.28 15.83 -11.95
C ALA A 121 4.31 14.82 -12.59
N MET A 122 3.94 13.79 -11.85
CA MET A 122 3.01 12.75 -12.31
C MET A 122 2.01 12.35 -11.22
N PRO A 123 0.75 12.07 -11.58
CA PRO A 123 -0.20 11.47 -10.64
C PRO A 123 0.26 10.08 -10.24
N LEU A 124 0.08 9.74 -8.96
CA LEU A 124 0.37 8.42 -8.43
C LEU A 124 -0.92 7.63 -8.21
N TYR A 125 -0.85 6.33 -8.52
CA TYR A 125 -1.96 5.40 -8.35
C TYR A 125 -1.49 4.26 -7.42
N PRO A 126 -2.17 3.99 -6.30
CA PRO A 126 -1.69 3.01 -5.33
C PRO A 126 -1.48 1.61 -5.93
N VAL A 127 -2.37 1.17 -6.82
CA VAL A 127 -2.20 -0.11 -7.53
C VAL A 127 -0.94 -0.12 -8.42
N ALA A 128 -0.66 0.98 -9.12
CA ALA A 128 0.53 1.07 -9.97
C ALA A 128 1.81 1.09 -9.13
N GLU A 129 1.78 1.77 -7.98
CA GLU A 129 2.89 1.80 -7.03
C GLU A 129 3.19 0.40 -6.49
N ARG A 130 2.16 -0.32 -6.01
CA ARG A 130 2.32 -1.70 -5.55
C ARG A 130 2.85 -2.61 -6.67
N LEU A 131 2.36 -2.47 -7.90
CA LEU A 131 2.87 -3.24 -9.04
C LEU A 131 4.32 -2.91 -9.36
N ALA A 132 4.72 -1.63 -9.31
CA ALA A 132 6.09 -1.20 -9.53
C ALA A 132 7.03 -1.79 -8.47
N MET A 133 6.63 -1.78 -7.20
CA MET A 133 7.38 -2.39 -6.10
C MET A 133 7.48 -3.91 -6.27
N ALA A 134 6.36 -4.58 -6.57
CA ALA A 134 6.33 -6.03 -6.78
C ALA A 134 7.23 -6.47 -7.95
N ASN A 135 7.24 -5.73 -9.06
CA ASN A 135 8.04 -6.10 -10.23
C ASN A 135 9.53 -5.75 -10.04
N ASN A 136 9.83 -4.54 -9.58
CA ASN A 136 11.19 -4.01 -9.62
C ASN A 136 11.99 -4.27 -8.34
N ILE A 137 11.33 -4.47 -7.20
CA ILE A 137 11.99 -4.82 -5.93
C ILE A 137 11.87 -6.32 -5.69
N GLU A 138 10.65 -6.84 -5.59
CA GLU A 138 10.42 -8.26 -5.26
C GLU A 138 10.84 -9.16 -6.42
N GLY A 139 10.40 -8.86 -7.64
CA GLY A 139 10.73 -9.60 -8.86
C GLY A 139 12.25 -9.69 -9.07
N ALA A 140 12.97 -8.57 -8.96
CA ALA A 140 14.42 -8.55 -9.07
C ALA A 140 15.13 -9.44 -8.01
N MET A 141 14.62 -9.47 -6.78
CA MET A 141 15.17 -10.34 -5.73
C MET A 141 14.84 -11.81 -5.99
N ILE A 142 13.63 -12.12 -6.46
CA ILE A 142 13.20 -13.48 -6.79
C ILE A 142 13.99 -14.02 -7.98
N GLU A 143 14.20 -13.24 -9.04
CA GLU A 143 15.01 -13.64 -10.19
C GLU A 143 16.44 -13.98 -9.78
N ARG A 144 16.99 -13.22 -8.84
CA ARG A 144 18.38 -13.39 -8.41
C ARG A 144 18.59 -14.51 -7.40
N PHE A 145 17.64 -14.72 -6.49
CA PHE A 145 17.81 -15.58 -5.31
C PHE A 145 16.82 -16.75 -5.23
N GLY A 146 15.91 -16.86 -6.20
CA GLY A 146 14.78 -17.81 -6.17
C GLY A 146 13.60 -17.29 -5.34
N ILE A 147 12.44 -17.95 -5.47
CA ILE A 147 11.16 -17.48 -4.88
C ILE A 147 11.27 -17.29 -3.36
N GLU A 148 11.72 -18.33 -2.63
CA GLU A 148 11.76 -18.30 -1.17
C GLU A 148 12.75 -17.26 -0.64
N SER A 149 14.04 -17.38 -0.99
CA SER A 149 15.07 -16.45 -0.51
C SER A 149 14.89 -15.03 -1.05
N GLY A 150 14.38 -14.89 -2.28
CA GLY A 150 14.06 -13.59 -2.86
C GLY A 150 12.96 -12.87 -2.10
N THR A 151 11.88 -13.57 -1.74
CA THR A 151 10.78 -13.00 -0.95
C THR A 151 11.25 -12.57 0.44
N GLU A 152 12.04 -13.39 1.14
CA GLU A 152 12.61 -13.02 2.45
C GLU A 152 13.50 -11.79 2.37
N ARG A 153 14.31 -11.67 1.30
CA ARG A 153 15.17 -10.51 1.07
C ARG A 153 14.37 -9.25 0.76
N ALA A 154 13.28 -9.37 0.00
CA ALA A 154 12.37 -8.25 -0.24
C ALA A 154 11.74 -7.75 1.07
N ILE A 155 11.33 -8.64 1.97
CA ILE A 155 10.83 -8.26 3.30
C ILE A 155 11.90 -7.51 4.10
N ILE A 156 13.15 -7.99 4.12
CA ILE A 156 14.26 -7.30 4.80
C ILE A 156 14.50 -5.91 4.18
N PHE A 157 14.45 -5.82 2.86
CA PHE A 157 14.62 -4.58 2.12
C PHE A 157 13.54 -3.56 2.47
N TYR A 158 12.27 -3.97 2.43
CA TYR A 158 11.13 -3.15 2.85
C TYR A 158 11.24 -2.69 4.30
N ARG A 159 11.66 -3.57 5.22
CA ARG A 159 11.91 -3.17 6.62
C ARG A 159 12.94 -2.06 6.77
N ALA A 160 13.93 -1.99 5.87
CA ALA A 160 14.91 -0.90 5.88
C ALA A 160 14.36 0.42 5.32
N MET A 161 13.28 0.36 4.52
CA MET A 161 12.63 1.54 3.95
C MET A 161 11.69 2.26 4.92
N MET A 162 11.30 1.62 6.03
CA MET A 162 10.29 2.13 6.97
C MET A 162 10.88 2.41 8.35
N ASP A 163 10.65 3.61 8.87
CA ASP A 163 10.77 3.90 10.30
C ASP A 163 9.42 3.65 10.97
N VAL A 164 9.27 2.47 11.56
CA VAL A 164 8.01 2.02 12.17
C VAL A 164 7.65 2.86 13.41
N GLU A 165 8.63 3.41 14.13
CA GLU A 165 8.38 4.25 15.30
C GLU A 165 7.80 5.61 14.90
N GLN A 166 8.30 6.16 13.79
CA GLN A 166 7.83 7.44 13.26
C GLN A 166 6.62 7.31 12.35
N GLY A 167 6.30 6.10 11.88
CA GLY A 167 5.23 5.90 10.89
C GLY A 167 5.54 6.55 9.54
N ALA A 168 6.82 6.67 9.19
CA ALA A 168 7.30 7.39 8.02
C ALA A 168 8.36 6.60 7.26
N LEU A 169 8.60 6.94 5.99
CA LEU A 169 9.70 6.34 5.25
C LEU A 169 11.06 6.79 5.82
N THR A 170 12.04 5.92 5.74
CA THR A 170 13.44 6.30 5.96
C THR A 170 13.95 7.11 4.76
N PRO A 171 15.07 7.85 4.88
CA PRO A 171 15.72 8.46 3.71
C PRO A 171 15.99 7.45 2.59
N PHE A 172 16.41 6.24 2.96
CA PHE A 172 16.62 5.13 2.04
C PHE A 172 15.32 4.71 1.33
N GLY A 173 14.20 4.63 2.06
CA GLY A 173 12.89 4.34 1.48
C GLY A 173 12.43 5.38 0.46
N ARG A 174 12.53 6.67 0.81
CA ARG A 174 12.19 7.77 -0.10
C ARG A 174 13.05 7.77 -1.36
N GLU A 175 14.37 7.62 -1.20
CA GLU A 175 15.30 7.58 -2.33
C GLU A 175 15.00 6.40 -3.25
N THR A 176 14.79 5.20 -2.71
CA THR A 176 14.45 4.01 -3.49
C THR A 176 13.19 4.22 -4.34
N LEU A 177 12.10 4.72 -3.74
CA LEU A 177 10.86 4.95 -4.48
C LEU A 177 11.00 6.09 -5.48
N ALA A 178 11.73 7.16 -5.13
CA ALA A 178 12.04 8.23 -6.08
C ALA A 178 12.87 7.73 -7.28
N GLU A 179 13.82 6.83 -7.08
CA GLU A 179 14.60 6.21 -8.16
C GLU A 179 13.73 5.38 -9.10
N LEU A 180 12.74 4.63 -8.59
CA LEU A 180 11.78 3.90 -9.43
C LEU A 180 11.02 4.86 -10.35
N HIS A 181 10.51 5.97 -9.80
CA HIS A 181 9.77 6.97 -10.57
C HIS A 181 10.65 7.71 -11.57
N ASN A 182 11.85 8.14 -11.14
CA ASN A 182 12.80 8.82 -12.01
C ASN A 182 13.26 7.94 -13.17
N SER A 183 13.47 6.64 -12.93
CA SER A 183 13.82 5.68 -13.97
C SER A 183 12.66 5.50 -14.95
N PHE A 184 11.41 5.42 -14.47
CA PHE A 184 10.23 5.35 -15.32
C PHE A 184 10.06 6.61 -16.19
N ILE A 185 10.25 7.80 -15.61
CA ILE A 185 10.19 9.07 -16.36
C ILE A 185 11.30 9.13 -17.41
N ALA A 186 12.52 8.68 -17.09
CA ALA A 186 13.62 8.64 -18.05
C ALA A 186 13.31 7.71 -19.23
N GLU A 187 12.79 6.51 -18.95
CA GLU A 187 12.36 5.55 -19.97
C GLU A 187 11.27 6.12 -20.88
N LEU A 188 10.25 6.77 -20.31
CA LEU A 188 9.19 7.43 -21.09
C LEU A 188 9.72 8.56 -21.98
N ASN A 189 10.71 9.33 -21.50
CA ASN A 189 11.30 10.41 -22.29
C ASN A 189 12.18 9.90 -23.43
N GLU A 190 12.88 8.77 -23.23
CA GLU A 190 13.76 8.19 -24.24
C GLU A 190 12.97 7.38 -25.29
N ASN A 191 12.06 6.52 -24.82
CA ASN A 191 11.41 5.49 -25.65
C ASN A 191 9.92 5.74 -25.88
N GLY A 192 9.32 6.75 -25.25
CA GLY A 192 7.89 7.01 -25.31
C GLY A 192 7.07 6.01 -24.49
N MET A 193 5.75 5.99 -24.68
CA MET A 193 4.91 4.98 -24.03
C MET A 193 5.29 3.57 -24.52
N PRO A 194 5.52 2.61 -23.62
CA PRO A 194 5.78 1.23 -24.03
C PRO A 194 4.61 0.70 -24.86
N ALA A 195 4.91 -0.14 -25.85
CA ALA A 195 3.88 -0.82 -26.62
C ALA A 195 2.97 -1.60 -25.68
N GLU A 196 1.66 -1.59 -25.95
CA GLU A 196 0.70 -2.36 -25.14
C GLU A 196 1.17 -3.82 -25.01
N PRO A 197 1.12 -4.41 -23.80
CA PRO A 197 1.48 -5.81 -23.62
C PRO A 197 0.64 -6.67 -24.55
N VAL A 198 1.29 -7.39 -25.46
CA VAL A 198 0.63 -8.46 -26.22
C VAL A 198 0.35 -9.59 -25.22
N THR A 199 -0.92 -9.75 -24.83
CA THR A 199 -1.37 -10.97 -24.15
C THR A 199 -1.03 -12.17 -25.03
N HIS A 200 -0.10 -13.00 -24.57
CA HIS A 200 0.23 -14.30 -25.18
C HIS A 200 -0.55 -15.43 -24.52
#